data_AF-A0A1G9XMI3-F1
#
_entry.id   AF-A0A1G9XMI3-F1
#
_cell.length_a   1.000
_cell.length_b   1.000
_cell.length_c   1.000
_cell.angle_alpha   90.00
_cell.angle_beta   90.00
_cell.angle_gamma   90.00
#
_symmetry.space_group_name_H-M   'P 1'
#
loop_
_entity.id
_entity.type
_entity.pdbx_description
1 polymer ?
#
loop_
_entity_poly.entity_id
_entity_poly.type
_entity_poly.pdbx_seq_one_letter_code
_entity_poly.pdbx_strand_id
1 'polypeptide(L)'
;MKAAKPRAKWLVKSQLNTIGKTTRTMVSRENKLITGFVLVAFVLLFVLSQYTSLAFEWVMGVVFLVGILIPQILLQYTNLGAE
;
A
#
# COMPACT_ATOMS: atom_id res chain seq x y z
N MET A 1 0.44 -12.54 50.06
CA MET A 1 0.92 -12.59 48.66
C MET A 1 -0.09 -11.92 47.73
N LYS A 2 0.13 -10.67 47.26
CA LYS A 2 -0.63 -10.04 46.16
C LYS A 2 -0.08 -8.63 45.85
N ALA A 3 0.86 -8.50 44.92
CA ALA A 3 1.32 -7.17 44.45
C ALA A 3 1.91 -7.15 43.02
N ALA A 4 1.55 -8.10 42.14
CA ALA A 4 2.13 -8.18 40.78
C ALA A 4 1.29 -7.50 39.67
N LYS A 5 0.06 -7.03 39.96
CA LYS A 5 -0.89 -6.58 38.91
C LYS A 5 -0.63 -5.22 38.22
N PRO A 6 0.01 -4.20 38.81
CA PRO A 6 0.04 -2.87 38.16
C PRO A 6 0.98 -2.81 36.95
N ARG A 7 2.07 -3.60 36.93
CA ARG A 7 3.02 -3.60 35.80
C ARG A 7 2.48 -4.26 34.54
N ALA A 8 1.69 -5.33 34.67
CA ALA A 8 1.13 -6.03 33.51
C ALA A 8 0.20 -5.13 32.68
N LYS A 9 -0.62 -4.30 33.34
CA LYS A 9 -1.55 -3.39 32.66
C LYS A 9 -0.84 -2.30 31.87
N TRP A 10 0.29 -1.81 32.38
CA TRP A 10 1.09 -0.77 31.69
C TRP A 10 1.80 -1.35 30.46
N LEU A 11 2.38 -2.55 30.58
CA LEU A 11 3.02 -3.23 29.46
C LEU A 11 2.03 -3.51 28.32
N VAL A 12 0.84 -4.01 28.63
CA VAL A 12 -0.21 -4.26 27.62
C VAL A 12 -0.62 -2.96 26.91
N LYS A 13 -0.83 -1.87 27.65
CA LYS A 13 -1.19 -0.57 27.06
C LYS A 13 -0.08 0.01 26.18
N SER A 14 1.17 -0.13 26.61
CA SER A 14 2.34 0.30 25.85
C SER A 14 2.46 -0.49 24.54
N GLN A 15 2.33 -1.81 24.59
CA GLN A 15 2.38 -2.65 23.39
C GLN A 15 1.24 -2.32 22.42
N LEU A 16 0.01 -2.16 22.91
CA LEU A 16 -1.13 -1.78 22.07
C LEU A 16 -0.92 -0.43 21.39
N ASN A 17 -0.33 0.54 22.08
CA ASN A 17 -0.09 1.86 21.51
C ASN A 17 1.01 1.81 20.44
N THR A 18 2.07 1.02 20.64
CA THR A 18 3.14 0.81 19.66
C THR A 18 2.62 0.07 18.42
N ILE A 19 1.90 -1.05 18.60
CA ILE A 19 1.32 -1.83 17.49
C ILE A 19 0.34 -0.97 16.68
N GLY A 20 -0.51 -0.19 17.37
CA GLY A 20 -1.43 0.74 16.72
C GLY A 20 -0.72 1.88 15.97
N LYS A 21 0.48 2.28 16.39
CA LYS A 21 1.28 3.28 15.67
C LYS A 21 1.93 2.69 14.42
N THR A 22 2.55 1.52 14.52
CA THR A 22 3.23 0.84 13.41
C THR A 22 2.27 0.46 12.29
N THR A 23 1.11 -0.11 12.62
CA THR A 23 0.08 -0.47 11.63
C THR A 23 -0.44 0.74 10.86
N ARG A 24 -0.68 1.87 11.53
CA ARG A 24 -1.12 3.11 10.86
C ARG A 24 -0.05 3.70 9.95
N THR A 25 1.22 3.64 10.34
CA THR A 25 2.32 4.12 9.49
C THR A 25 2.53 3.25 8.26
N MET A 26 2.35 1.93 8.40
CA MET A 26 2.42 0.96 7.31
C MET A 26 1.34 1.24 6.27
N VAL A 27 0.06 1.30 6.69
CA VAL A 27 -1.07 1.58 5.79
C VAL A 27 -0.91 2.94 5.08
N SER A 28 -0.33 3.94 5.75
CA SER A 28 -0.09 5.25 5.12
C SER A 28 0.97 5.20 4.01
N ARG A 29 2.04 4.40 4.18
CA ARG A 29 3.09 4.22 3.16
C ARG A 29 2.55 3.43 1.96
N GLU A 30 1.84 2.33 2.21
CA GLU A 30 1.23 1.51 1.17
C GLU A 30 0.22 2.30 0.35
N ASN A 31 -0.70 3.01 1.00
CA ASN A 31 -1.73 3.78 0.31
C ASN A 31 -1.14 4.93 -0.51
N LYS A 32 -0.04 5.54 -0.05
CA LYS A 32 0.69 6.57 -0.81
C LYS A 32 1.32 6.00 -2.09
N LEU A 33 1.86 4.78 -2.03
CA LEU A 33 2.47 4.11 -3.18
C LEU A 33 1.40 3.72 -4.22
N ILE A 34 0.30 3.12 -3.75
CA ILE A 34 -0.85 2.77 -4.61
C ILE A 34 -1.41 4.02 -5.30
N THR A 35 -1.63 5.10 -4.55
CA THR A 35 -2.14 6.36 -5.11
C THR A 35 -1.23 6.93 -6.19
N GLY A 36 0.10 6.84 -6.00
CA GLY A 36 1.08 7.26 -7.02
C GLY A 36 0.96 6.46 -8.32
N PHE A 37 0.85 5.12 -8.22
CA PHE A 37 0.70 4.26 -9.39
C PHE A 37 -0.63 4.47 -10.11
N VAL A 38 -1.71 4.75 -9.38
CA VAL A 38 -3.01 5.09 -9.97
C VAL A 38 -2.89 6.36 -10.83
N LEU A 39 -2.22 7.41 -10.34
CA LEU A 39 -1.98 8.62 -11.12
C LEU A 39 -1.14 8.35 -12.38
N VAL A 40 -0.09 7.54 -12.26
CA VAL A 40 0.72 7.12 -13.42
C VAL A 40 -0.14 6.38 -14.44
N ALA A 41 -1.03 5.50 -14.00
CA ALA A 41 -1.94 4.76 -14.87
C ALA A 41 -2.92 5.69 -15.62
N PHE A 42 -3.43 6.73 -14.96
CA PHE A 42 -4.28 7.75 -15.63
C PHE A 42 -3.51 8.54 -16.69
N VAL A 43 -2.29 8.98 -16.37
CA VAL A 43 -1.44 9.68 -17.34
C VAL A 43 -1.12 8.76 -18.52
N LEU A 44 -0.79 7.49 -18.24
CA LEU A 44 -0.50 6.49 -19.26
C LEU A 44 -1.72 6.26 -20.17
N LEU A 45 -2.92 6.12 -19.58
CA LEU A 45 -4.16 5.96 -20.33
C LEU A 45 -4.45 7.18 -21.22
N PHE A 46 -4.22 8.39 -20.71
CA PHE A 46 -4.37 9.61 -21.49
C PHE A 46 -3.38 9.69 -22.66
N VAL A 47 -2.12 9.33 -22.43
CA VAL A 47 -1.11 9.33 -23.49
C VAL A 47 -1.43 8.25 -24.54
N LEU A 48 -1.78 7.03 -24.13
CA LEU A 48 -2.16 5.99 -25.10
C LEU A 48 -3.42 6.39 -25.88
N SER A 49 -4.43 7.00 -25.26
CA SER A 49 -5.63 7.40 -26.01
C SER A 49 -5.35 8.47 -27.07
N GLN A 50 -4.33 9.31 -26.89
CA GLN A 50 -3.98 10.38 -27.83
C GLN A 50 -2.98 9.95 -28.92
N TYR A 51 -2.05 9.05 -28.58
CA TYR A 51 -0.93 8.71 -29.47
C TYR A 51 -1.00 7.28 -30.01
N THR A 52 -2.07 6.54 -29.71
CA THR A 52 -2.20 5.14 -30.08
C THR A 52 -3.60 4.82 -30.58
N SER A 53 -3.68 4.15 -31.74
CA SER A 53 -4.90 3.63 -32.34
C SER A 53 -5.08 2.11 -32.09
N LEU A 54 -4.37 1.57 -31.08
CA LEU A 54 -4.59 0.19 -30.64
C LEU A 54 -6.05 0.01 -30.19
N ALA A 55 -6.57 -1.20 -30.41
CA ALA A 55 -7.87 -1.58 -29.89
C ALA A 55 -7.90 -1.38 -28.37
N PHE A 56 -9.06 -0.92 -27.89
CA PHE A 56 -9.28 -0.55 -26.49
C PHE A 56 -8.88 -1.66 -25.49
N GLU A 57 -9.02 -2.93 -25.90
CA GLU A 57 -8.63 -4.10 -25.11
C GLU A 57 -7.14 -4.09 -24.73
N TRP A 58 -6.26 -3.72 -25.66
CA TRP A 58 -4.82 -3.67 -25.40
C TRP A 58 -4.43 -2.49 -24.51
N VAL A 59 -5.06 -1.33 -24.72
CA VAL A 59 -4.83 -0.13 -23.90
C VAL A 59 -5.20 -0.42 -22.44
N MET A 60 -6.38 -1.02 -22.22
CA MET A 60 -6.82 -1.42 -20.89
C MET A 60 -5.93 -2.48 -20.27
N GLY A 61 -5.44 -3.46 -21.05
CA GLY A 61 -4.50 -4.47 -20.59
C GLY A 61 -3.19 -3.88 -20.06
N VAL A 62 -2.61 -2.92 -20.78
CA VAL A 62 -1.38 -2.23 -20.36
C VAL A 62 -1.61 -1.39 -19.11
N VAL A 63 -2.70 -0.62 -19.09
CA VAL A 63 -3.07 0.22 -17.93
C VAL A 63 -3.33 -0.64 -16.69
N PHE A 64 -3.99 -1.79 -16.85
CA PHE A 64 -4.22 -2.75 -15.77
C PHE A 64 -2.90 -3.33 -15.24
N LEU A 65 -2.01 -3.73 -16.15
CA LEU A 65 -0.69 -4.23 -15.78
C LEU A 65 0.09 -3.20 -14.96
N VAL A 66 0.18 -1.96 -15.45
CA VAL A 66 0.98 -0.91 -14.81
C VAL A 66 0.32 -0.39 -13.53
N GLY A 67 -0.99 -0.17 -13.55
CA GLY A 67 -1.73 0.44 -12.44
C GLY A 67 -2.09 -0.51 -11.32
N ILE A 68 -2.16 -1.83 -11.56
CA ILE A 68 -2.62 -2.82 -10.58
C ILE A 68 -1.57 -3.90 -10.35
N LEU A 69 -1.12 -4.61 -11.39
CA LEU A 69 -0.18 -5.73 -11.19
C LEU A 69 1.17 -5.25 -10.65
N ILE A 70 1.77 -4.21 -11.24
CA ILE A 70 3.07 -3.70 -10.79
C ILE A 70 3.04 -3.30 -9.30
N PRO A 71 2.13 -2.43 -8.82
CA PRO A 71 2.12 -2.05 -7.40
C PRO A 71 1.80 -3.24 -6.48
N GLN A 72 0.94 -4.17 -6.91
CA GLN A 72 0.61 -5.35 -6.12
C GLN A 72 1.81 -6.29 -5.97
N ILE A 73 2.62 -6.44 -7.01
CA ILE A 73 3.90 -7.15 -6.99
C ILE A 73 4.90 -6.36 -6.15
N LEU A 74 5.03 -5.06 -6.38
CA LEU A 74 5.98 -4.21 -5.65
C LEU A 74 5.74 -4.30 -4.14
N LEU A 75 4.50 -4.24 -3.68
CA LEU A 75 4.13 -4.37 -2.27
C LEU A 75 4.54 -5.73 -1.68
N GLN A 76 4.40 -6.82 -2.46
CA GLN A 76 4.84 -8.16 -2.05
C GLN A 76 6.37 -8.25 -1.93
N TYR A 77 7.12 -7.62 -2.84
CA TYR A 77 8.59 -7.71 -2.87
C TYR A 77 9.30 -6.68 -1.99
N THR A 78 8.71 -5.50 -1.77
CA THR A 78 9.36 -4.42 -1.01
C THR A 78 9.18 -4.55 0.51
N ASN A 79 8.45 -5.54 0.99
CA ASN A 79 8.31 -5.82 2.41
C ASN A 79 7.99 -4.56 3.23
N LEU A 80 7.12 -3.69 2.69
CA LEU A 80 6.53 -2.59 3.46
C LEU A 80 5.69 -3.11 4.65
N GLY A 81 5.48 -4.44 4.72
CA GLY A 81 4.98 -5.19 5.87
C GLY A 81 6.03 -5.69 6.89
N ALA A 82 7.33 -5.44 6.74
CA ALA A 82 8.40 -5.95 7.63
C ALA A 82 9.14 -4.91 8.49
N GLU A 83 8.49 -3.79 8.84
CA GLU A 83 9.00 -2.89 9.88
C GLU A 83 7.96 -2.64 10.98
#